data_AF-A0AAW7QQR4-F1
#
_entry.id   AF-A0AAW7QQR4-F1
#
_cell.length_a   1.000
_cell.length_b   1.000
_cell.length_c   1.000
_cell.angle_alpha   90.00
_cell.angle_beta   90.00
_cell.angle_gamma   90.00
#
_symmetry.space_group_name_H-M   'P 1'
#
loop_
_entity.id
_entity.type
_entity.pdbx_description
1 polymer ?
#
loop_
_entity_poly.entity_id
_entity_poly.type
_entity_poly.pdbx_seq_one_letter_code
_entity_poly.pdbx_strand_id
1 'polypeptide(L)'
;MILEKFYPFTKQLKWLLIAAPLLTIISIGYQPLRIMVEQQRLFYQIDQMARNTRQDEDSTRPFDPWQDLIPLNSSEGRAVAQQALIEAQHLVTVTPYNTEAFRHLGRAAILADQPDIAISAFSRAVEQRPDSPLIWFELGIAYEQLAPSEMVGLTSLYPDEIPWEWLGPPPVTQEWSLSLAPTTSSDWWIPITPIKRTVFVDNQITFRTTLPTNPVVLSFWVSDYRNETAVYNVTLNKELIRTFTIPPAADIPSWHHVHVDMSSWGGQTATITLSTNSSQPGWGELRLIDRTAIACIQVDCLQRATAAWAQGRFTATDFLQTGMVSFRQRQYAEALRWFTRAAISGADVASTVWYTRYLMTNESDDLIQSVTFDRGWNSSEMRLRAWVRWASILHDAQRFAEVERGLRHVLDTTAQDDRSVDWLLSEVYRRLGVALWVQDRPGEALPFAMKAVELNDRSVWAHIHYGKILYFSDPGQVHQTEQAFAKALALDSRPQIWLNLIGFWKWVKESERAIALCRQAQRQGLSEEIQSECK
;
A
#
# COMPACT_ATOMS: atom_id res chain seq x y z
N MET A 1 -50.33 -50.01 42.04
CA MET A 1 -51.44 -50.94 41.70
C MET A 1 -52.80 -50.37 42.11
N ILE A 2 -53.14 -49.12 41.73
CA ILE A 2 -54.45 -48.48 42.03
C ILE A 2 -55.03 -47.70 40.82
N LEU A 3 -54.36 -47.67 39.66
CA LEU A 3 -54.83 -46.92 38.47
C LEU A 3 -55.58 -47.76 37.41
N GLU A 4 -55.81 -49.07 37.62
CA GLU A 4 -56.42 -49.93 36.59
C GLU A 4 -57.94 -50.08 36.67
N LYS A 5 -58.64 -49.47 37.64
CA LYS A 5 -60.03 -49.84 37.94
C LYS A 5 -61.15 -48.94 37.42
N PHE A 6 -60.87 -47.85 36.69
CA PHE A 6 -61.95 -46.91 36.31
C PHE A 6 -62.11 -46.52 34.83
N TYR A 7 -61.22 -46.94 33.92
CA TYR A 7 -61.45 -46.80 32.47
C TYR A 7 -60.69 -47.92 31.74
N PRO A 8 -61.30 -48.69 30.81
CA PRO A 8 -60.54 -49.52 29.90
C PRO A 8 -59.88 -48.58 28.90
N PHE A 9 -58.75 -47.97 29.29
CA PHE A 9 -57.84 -47.38 28.32
C PHE A 9 -57.49 -48.51 27.35
N THR A 10 -58.04 -48.45 26.12
CA THR A 10 -57.72 -49.41 25.07
C THR A 10 -56.20 -49.50 24.98
N LYS A 11 -55.64 -50.66 24.65
CA LYS A 11 -54.19 -50.86 24.54
C LYS A 11 -53.51 -49.73 23.73
N GLN A 12 -54.23 -49.17 22.77
CA GLN A 12 -53.88 -48.00 21.96
C GLN A 12 -53.69 -46.69 22.76
N LEU A 13 -54.54 -46.39 23.75
CA LEU A 13 -54.48 -45.15 24.53
C LEU A 13 -53.30 -45.16 25.53
N LYS A 14 -52.90 -46.34 26.04
CA LYS A 14 -51.65 -46.51 26.81
C LYS A 14 -50.40 -46.30 25.94
N TRP A 15 -50.41 -46.78 24.69
CA TRP A 15 -49.32 -46.53 23.74
C TRP A 15 -49.21 -45.06 23.35
N LEU A 16 -50.33 -44.34 23.17
CA LEU A 16 -50.33 -42.91 22.88
C LEU A 16 -49.72 -42.08 24.02
N LEU A 17 -50.00 -42.41 25.28
CA LEU A 17 -49.44 -41.74 26.45
C LEU A 17 -47.92 -41.94 26.63
N ILE A 18 -47.34 -42.97 26.00
CA ILE A 18 -45.89 -43.23 26.04
C ILE A 18 -45.22 -42.72 24.75
N ALA A 19 -45.84 -42.96 23.59
CA ALA A 19 -45.30 -42.60 22.29
C ALA A 19 -45.29 -41.08 22.06
N ALA A 20 -46.31 -40.35 22.51
CA ALA A 20 -46.36 -38.88 22.37
C ALA A 20 -45.21 -38.16 23.11
N PRO A 21 -44.95 -38.42 24.41
CA PRO A 21 -43.80 -37.83 25.09
C PRO A 21 -42.45 -38.34 24.55
N LEU A 22 -42.37 -39.59 24.07
CA LEU A 22 -41.14 -40.10 23.44
C LEU A 22 -40.86 -39.39 22.11
N LEU A 23 -41.87 -39.19 21.27
CA LEU A 23 -41.77 -38.47 20.00
C LEU A 23 -41.45 -36.99 20.20
N THR A 24 -41.99 -36.35 21.25
CA THR A 24 -41.60 -34.97 21.58
C THR A 24 -40.16 -34.91 22.09
N ILE A 25 -39.72 -35.83 22.96
CA ILE A 25 -38.32 -35.90 23.41
C ILE A 25 -37.37 -36.13 22.22
N ILE A 26 -37.71 -37.04 21.31
CA ILE A 26 -36.94 -37.31 20.09
C ILE A 26 -36.93 -36.06 19.19
N SER A 27 -38.08 -35.39 19.00
CA SER A 27 -38.16 -34.15 18.20
C SER A 27 -37.37 -32.99 18.83
N ILE A 28 -37.40 -32.86 20.15
CA ILE A 28 -36.67 -31.85 20.93
C ILE A 28 -35.16 -32.12 20.86
N GLY A 29 -34.71 -33.37 20.82
CA GLY A 29 -33.30 -33.73 20.63
C GLY A 29 -32.83 -33.68 19.16
N TYR A 30 -33.71 -34.00 18.21
CA TYR A 30 -33.38 -34.11 16.79
C TYR A 30 -33.21 -32.76 16.10
N GLN A 31 -34.07 -31.78 16.39
CA GLN A 31 -33.99 -30.44 15.80
C GLN A 31 -32.66 -29.71 16.09
N PRO A 32 -32.19 -29.59 17.34
CA PRO A 32 -30.91 -28.94 17.64
C PRO A 32 -29.73 -29.73 17.06
N LEU A 33 -29.79 -31.07 17.04
CA LEU A 33 -28.75 -31.89 16.43
C LEU A 33 -28.69 -31.70 14.91
N ARG A 34 -29.84 -31.65 14.23
CA ARG A 34 -29.93 -31.38 12.79
C ARG A 34 -29.34 -30.01 12.46
N ILE A 35 -29.73 -28.98 13.21
CA ILE A 35 -29.20 -27.62 13.05
C ILE A 35 -27.69 -27.62 13.25
N MET A 36 -27.17 -28.26 14.30
CA MET A 36 -25.72 -28.35 14.54
C MET A 36 -24.94 -29.04 13.41
N VAL A 37 -25.47 -30.14 12.86
CA VAL A 37 -24.85 -30.86 11.74
C VAL A 37 -24.87 -30.01 10.47
N GLU A 38 -25.99 -29.34 10.20
CA GLU A 38 -26.15 -28.46 9.05
C GLU A 38 -25.20 -27.26 9.13
N GLN A 39 -25.06 -26.65 10.30
CA GLN A 39 -24.06 -25.62 10.58
C GLN A 39 -22.65 -26.08 10.25
N GLN A 40 -22.22 -27.21 10.82
CA GLN A 40 -20.86 -27.71 10.64
C GLN A 40 -20.56 -28.04 9.17
N ARG A 41 -21.56 -28.58 8.46
CA ARG A 41 -21.48 -28.83 7.02
C ARG A 41 -21.27 -27.51 6.25
N LEU A 42 -22.09 -26.49 6.51
CA LEU A 42 -22.01 -25.19 5.84
C LEU A 42 -20.67 -24.50 6.11
N PHE A 43 -20.20 -24.48 7.37
CA PHE A 43 -18.89 -23.94 7.72
C PHE A 43 -17.77 -24.61 6.92
N TYR A 44 -17.76 -25.94 6.89
CA TYR A 44 -16.76 -26.68 6.13
C TYR A 44 -16.84 -26.41 4.62
N GLN A 45 -18.05 -26.35 4.06
CA GLN A 45 -18.24 -26.06 2.63
C GLN A 45 -17.73 -24.66 2.24
N ILE A 46 -18.12 -23.62 2.98
CA ILE A 46 -17.69 -22.24 2.73
C ILE A 46 -16.17 -22.14 2.81
N ASP A 47 -15.58 -22.76 3.82
CA ASP A 47 -14.15 -22.71 4.07
C ASP A 47 -13.35 -23.50 3.01
N GLN A 48 -13.84 -24.66 2.56
CA GLN A 48 -13.26 -25.37 1.42
C GLN A 48 -13.33 -24.54 0.13
N MET A 49 -14.47 -23.91 -0.15
CA MET A 49 -14.63 -23.02 -1.32
C MET A 49 -13.62 -21.87 -1.29
N ALA A 50 -13.42 -21.26 -0.12
CA ALA A 50 -12.48 -20.16 0.07
C ALA A 50 -11.00 -20.61 -0.01
N ARG A 51 -10.66 -21.81 0.48
CA ARG A 51 -9.29 -22.34 0.44
C ARG A 51 -8.90 -22.82 -0.96
N ASN A 52 -9.73 -23.64 -1.60
CA ASN A 52 -9.40 -24.30 -2.85
C ASN A 52 -9.23 -23.30 -4.01
N THR A 53 -9.94 -22.18 -3.97
CA THR A 53 -9.82 -21.11 -4.98
C THR A 53 -8.59 -20.22 -4.80
N ARG A 54 -8.03 -20.16 -3.58
CA ARG A 54 -6.75 -19.47 -3.31
C ARG A 54 -5.53 -20.38 -3.50
N GLN A 55 -5.75 -21.71 -3.50
CA GLN A 55 -4.68 -22.71 -3.59
C GLN A 55 -4.00 -22.82 -4.97
N ASP A 56 -4.51 -22.15 -6.01
CA ASP A 56 -3.81 -22.06 -7.29
C ASP A 56 -2.60 -21.09 -7.29
N GLU A 57 -2.40 -20.28 -6.24
CA GLU A 57 -1.24 -19.37 -6.16
C GLU A 57 -0.18 -19.72 -5.09
N ASP A 58 -0.48 -20.46 -4.01
CA ASP A 58 0.56 -20.86 -3.04
C ASP A 58 0.10 -21.97 -2.06
N SER A 59 0.06 -23.22 -2.51
CA SER A 59 -0.30 -24.39 -1.68
C SER A 59 0.68 -24.70 -0.53
N THR A 60 1.76 -23.93 -0.39
CA THR A 60 2.83 -24.17 0.60
C THR A 60 2.75 -23.29 1.85
N ARG A 61 1.86 -22.30 1.90
CA ARG A 61 1.79 -21.39 3.05
C ARG A 61 1.10 -22.04 4.26
N PRO A 62 1.70 -21.93 5.46
CA PRO A 62 1.01 -22.24 6.71
C PRO A 62 -0.29 -21.44 6.83
N PHE A 63 -1.27 -21.99 7.55
CA PHE A 63 -2.49 -21.26 7.88
C PHE A 63 -2.14 -19.95 8.61
N ASP A 64 -2.51 -18.82 8.01
CA ASP A 64 -2.39 -17.50 8.60
C ASP A 64 -3.79 -16.95 8.89
N PRO A 65 -4.18 -16.77 10.17
CA PRO A 65 -5.48 -16.17 10.51
C PRO A 65 -5.59 -14.72 10.04
N TRP A 66 -4.48 -14.02 9.83
CA TRP A 66 -4.40 -12.65 9.33
C TRP A 66 -4.24 -12.57 7.82
N GLN A 67 -4.42 -13.70 7.13
CA GLN A 67 -4.30 -13.76 5.69
C GLN A 67 -5.19 -12.70 5.05
N ASP A 68 -4.57 -11.93 4.17
CA ASP A 68 -5.21 -10.86 3.46
C ASP A 68 -6.48 -11.35 2.71
N LEU A 69 -7.56 -10.59 2.82
CA LEU A 69 -8.83 -10.90 2.16
C LEU A 69 -8.95 -9.99 0.94
N ILE A 70 -8.82 -10.57 -0.24
CA ILE A 70 -8.96 -9.86 -1.52
C ILE A 70 -10.09 -10.47 -2.35
N PRO A 71 -10.79 -9.65 -3.15
CA PRO A 71 -11.76 -10.14 -4.13
C PRO A 71 -11.13 -11.13 -5.11
N LEU A 72 -11.90 -12.13 -5.52
CA LEU A 72 -11.46 -13.06 -6.55
C LEU A 72 -11.78 -12.47 -7.94
N ASN A 73 -10.77 -12.42 -8.81
CA ASN A 73 -10.91 -11.79 -10.12
C ASN A 73 -11.18 -12.79 -11.27
N SER A 74 -10.75 -14.05 -11.12
CA SER A 74 -11.00 -15.09 -12.13
C SER A 74 -12.50 -15.39 -12.24
N SER A 75 -12.97 -15.81 -13.42
CA SER A 75 -14.38 -16.16 -13.63
C SER A 75 -14.83 -17.30 -12.70
N GLU A 76 -14.00 -18.32 -12.56
CA GLU A 76 -14.23 -19.44 -11.65
C GLU A 76 -14.20 -19.00 -10.19
N GLY A 77 -13.21 -18.20 -9.79
CA GLY A 77 -13.11 -17.65 -8.44
C GLY A 77 -14.32 -16.81 -8.08
N ARG A 78 -14.79 -15.93 -8.98
CA ARG A 78 -16.02 -15.15 -8.77
C ARG A 78 -17.25 -16.03 -8.60
N ALA A 79 -17.41 -17.07 -9.41
CA ALA A 79 -18.54 -17.99 -9.29
C ALA A 79 -18.53 -18.72 -7.93
N VAL A 80 -17.36 -19.20 -7.50
CA VAL A 80 -17.21 -19.86 -6.20
C VAL A 80 -17.43 -18.89 -5.04
N ALA A 81 -16.92 -17.66 -5.12
CA ALA A 81 -17.14 -16.65 -4.10
C ALA A 81 -18.63 -16.28 -3.95
N GLN A 82 -19.34 -16.15 -5.08
CA GLN A 82 -20.78 -15.91 -5.08
C GLN A 82 -21.55 -17.09 -4.48
N GLN A 83 -21.16 -18.33 -4.77
CA GLN A 83 -21.75 -19.50 -4.13
C GLN A 83 -21.48 -19.51 -2.62
N ALA A 84 -20.24 -19.23 -2.19
CA ALA A 84 -19.88 -19.16 -0.79
C ALA A 84 -20.67 -18.08 -0.04
N LEU A 85 -20.94 -16.94 -0.70
CA LEU A 85 -21.78 -15.88 -0.15
C LEU A 85 -23.22 -16.35 0.07
N ILE A 86 -23.82 -17.05 -0.90
CA ILE A 86 -25.18 -17.61 -0.77
C ILE A 86 -25.26 -18.59 0.41
N GLU A 87 -24.29 -19.51 0.52
CA GLU A 87 -24.24 -20.48 1.62
C GLU A 87 -24.02 -19.79 2.97
N ALA A 88 -23.20 -18.74 3.02
CA ALA A 88 -22.96 -17.98 4.24
C ALA A 88 -24.18 -17.14 4.67
N GLN A 89 -24.95 -16.60 3.72
CA GLN A 89 -26.23 -15.97 4.01
C GLN A 89 -27.21 -16.99 4.62
N HIS A 90 -27.30 -18.18 4.04
CA HIS A 90 -28.11 -19.26 4.60
C HIS A 90 -27.64 -19.65 6.02
N LEU A 91 -26.33 -19.79 6.23
CA LEU A 91 -25.74 -20.08 7.53
C LEU A 91 -26.18 -19.09 8.62
N VAL A 92 -26.16 -17.78 8.32
CA VAL A 92 -26.61 -16.75 9.27
C VAL A 92 -28.11 -16.86 9.59
N THR A 93 -28.95 -17.30 8.64
CA THR A 93 -30.38 -17.50 8.91
C THR A 93 -30.65 -18.68 9.84
N VAL A 94 -29.87 -19.76 9.75
CA VAL A 94 -29.98 -20.91 10.66
C VAL A 94 -29.24 -20.69 11.99
N THR A 95 -28.32 -19.72 12.06
CA THR A 95 -27.56 -19.36 13.28
C THR A 95 -27.52 -17.86 13.58
N PRO A 96 -28.66 -17.22 13.91
CA PRO A 96 -28.74 -15.77 14.03
C PRO A 96 -27.93 -15.17 15.20
N TYR A 97 -27.40 -16.00 16.11
CA TYR A 97 -26.62 -15.58 17.28
C TYR A 97 -25.18 -16.15 17.28
N ASN A 98 -24.72 -16.69 16.16
CA ASN A 98 -23.36 -17.22 16.06
C ASN A 98 -22.43 -16.20 15.38
N THR A 99 -21.50 -15.65 16.16
CA THR A 99 -20.50 -14.69 15.68
C THR A 99 -19.68 -15.22 14.50
N GLU A 100 -19.33 -16.50 14.51
CA GLU A 100 -18.52 -17.09 13.44
C GLU A 100 -19.30 -17.18 12.13
N ALA A 101 -20.62 -17.39 12.18
CA ALA A 101 -21.46 -17.36 10.98
C ALA A 101 -21.44 -15.97 10.31
N PHE A 102 -21.57 -14.90 11.09
CA PHE A 102 -21.44 -13.54 10.58
C PHE A 102 -20.04 -13.25 10.04
N ARG A 103 -18.99 -13.74 10.71
CA ARG A 103 -17.62 -13.61 10.22
C ARG A 103 -17.42 -14.33 8.87
N HIS A 104 -17.93 -15.55 8.72
CA HIS A 104 -17.89 -16.28 7.45
C HIS A 104 -18.68 -15.60 6.34
N LEU A 105 -19.85 -15.02 6.66
CA LEU A 105 -20.59 -14.17 5.72
C LEU A 105 -19.76 -12.97 5.27
N GLY A 106 -19.10 -12.28 6.22
CA GLY A 106 -18.22 -11.17 5.90
C GLY A 106 -17.09 -11.57 4.96
N ARG A 107 -16.36 -12.65 5.28
CA ARG A 107 -15.25 -13.16 4.45
C ARG A 107 -15.72 -13.58 3.05
N ALA A 108 -16.85 -14.27 2.95
CA ALA A 108 -17.42 -14.67 1.66
C ALA A 108 -17.84 -13.45 0.83
N ALA A 109 -18.40 -12.43 1.47
CA ALA A 109 -18.76 -11.17 0.83
C ALA A 109 -17.54 -10.40 0.29
N ILE A 110 -16.43 -10.33 1.03
CA ILE A 110 -15.17 -9.74 0.55
C ILE A 110 -14.70 -10.45 -0.73
N LEU A 111 -14.64 -11.79 -0.69
CA LEU A 111 -14.22 -12.60 -1.83
C LEU A 111 -15.12 -12.42 -3.06
N ALA A 112 -16.42 -12.18 -2.82
CA ALA A 112 -17.44 -11.97 -3.84
C ALA A 112 -17.54 -10.52 -4.32
N ASP A 113 -16.64 -9.64 -3.86
CA ASP A 113 -16.61 -8.20 -4.14
C ASP A 113 -17.88 -7.44 -3.70
N GLN A 114 -18.40 -7.79 -2.51
CA GLN A 114 -19.59 -7.18 -1.90
C GLN A 114 -19.26 -6.55 -0.54
N PRO A 115 -18.50 -5.43 -0.51
CA PRO A 115 -18.03 -4.81 0.73
C PRO A 115 -19.17 -4.35 1.64
N ASP A 116 -20.30 -3.89 1.10
CA ASP A 116 -21.44 -3.44 1.91
C ASP A 116 -22.01 -4.56 2.80
N ILE A 117 -22.16 -5.76 2.23
CA ILE A 117 -22.60 -6.95 2.97
C ILE A 117 -21.53 -7.36 3.98
N ALA A 118 -20.25 -7.28 3.59
CA ALA A 118 -19.15 -7.62 4.47
C ALA A 118 -19.12 -6.72 5.71
N ILE A 119 -19.26 -5.41 5.53
CA ILE A 119 -19.31 -4.42 6.61
C ILE A 119 -20.48 -4.73 7.55
N SER A 120 -21.70 -4.92 7.04
CA SER A 120 -22.85 -5.27 7.87
C SER A 120 -22.64 -6.57 8.66
N ALA A 121 -22.09 -7.61 8.02
CA ALA A 121 -21.85 -8.89 8.68
C ALA A 121 -20.78 -8.77 9.78
N PHE A 122 -19.64 -8.13 9.50
CA PHE A 122 -18.59 -7.92 10.48
C PHE A 122 -19.02 -6.97 11.60
N SER A 123 -19.85 -5.96 11.32
CA SER A 123 -20.42 -5.06 12.32
C SER A 123 -21.23 -5.84 13.37
N ARG A 124 -22.10 -6.74 12.93
CA ARG A 124 -22.83 -7.64 13.84
C ARG A 124 -21.92 -8.62 14.59
N ALA A 125 -20.82 -9.04 13.97
CA ALA A 125 -19.84 -9.92 14.60
C ALA A 125 -19.06 -9.21 15.72
N VAL A 126 -18.61 -7.97 15.52
CA VAL A 126 -17.90 -7.20 16.56
C VAL A 126 -18.82 -6.77 17.71
N GLU A 127 -20.11 -6.56 17.45
CA GLU A 127 -21.10 -6.32 18.51
C GLU A 127 -21.22 -7.51 19.47
N GLN A 128 -21.16 -8.74 18.94
CA GLN A 128 -21.25 -9.96 19.75
C GLN A 128 -19.93 -10.33 20.43
N ARG A 129 -18.79 -10.05 19.78
CA ARG A 129 -17.46 -10.38 20.28
C ARG A 129 -16.49 -9.20 20.08
N PRO A 130 -16.62 -8.14 20.88
CA PRO A 130 -15.82 -6.91 20.74
C PRO A 130 -14.35 -7.10 21.12
N ASP A 131 -14.00 -8.19 21.78
CA ASP A 131 -12.65 -8.52 22.25
C ASP A 131 -11.80 -9.27 21.20
N SER A 132 -12.35 -9.59 20.03
CA SER A 132 -11.68 -10.35 18.99
C SER A 132 -10.92 -9.45 18.00
N PRO A 133 -9.57 -9.38 18.04
CA PRO A 133 -8.80 -8.52 17.14
C PRO A 133 -8.95 -8.92 15.68
N LEU A 134 -9.20 -10.21 15.42
CA LEU A 134 -9.37 -10.75 14.08
C LEU A 134 -10.58 -10.18 13.34
N ILE A 135 -11.70 -10.02 14.03
CA ILE A 135 -12.93 -9.50 13.40
C ILE A 135 -12.78 -8.00 13.14
N TRP A 136 -12.12 -7.28 14.06
CA TRP A 136 -11.78 -5.87 13.87
C TRP A 136 -10.85 -5.64 12.67
N PHE A 137 -9.85 -6.51 12.51
CA PHE A 137 -8.97 -6.50 11.35
C PHE A 137 -9.76 -6.67 10.04
N GLU A 138 -10.62 -7.69 9.97
CA GLU A 138 -11.44 -7.98 8.79
C GLU A 138 -12.51 -6.90 8.51
N LEU A 139 -13.09 -6.29 9.55
CA LEU A 139 -13.98 -5.13 9.41
C LEU A 139 -13.24 -3.94 8.79
N GLY A 140 -11.99 -3.70 9.21
CA GLY A 140 -11.18 -2.64 8.61
C GLY A 140 -10.84 -2.93 7.14
N ILE A 141 -10.57 -4.19 6.77
CA ILE A 141 -10.44 -4.58 5.35
C ILE A 141 -11.74 -4.33 4.58
N ALA A 142 -12.89 -4.64 5.16
CA ALA A 142 -14.18 -4.43 4.51
C ALA A 142 -14.44 -2.94 4.21
N TYR A 143 -14.08 -2.06 5.14
CA TYR A 143 -14.13 -0.62 4.92
C TYR A 143 -13.09 -0.15 3.90
N GLU A 144 -11.85 -0.66 3.96
CA GLU A 144 -10.80 -0.36 2.98
C GLU A 144 -11.24 -0.71 1.56
N GLN A 145 -11.94 -1.82 1.35
CA GLN A 145 -12.39 -2.28 0.03
C GLN A 145 -13.41 -1.34 -0.63
N LEU A 146 -14.11 -0.48 0.13
CA LEU A 146 -14.92 0.58 -0.47
C LEU A 146 -14.08 1.63 -1.20
N ALA A 147 -12.80 1.77 -0.84
CA ALA A 147 -11.89 2.67 -1.54
C ALA A 147 -11.51 2.07 -2.89
N PRO A 148 -11.62 2.83 -4.00
CA PRO A 148 -11.11 2.36 -5.28
C PRO A 148 -9.59 2.17 -5.17
N SER A 149 -9.06 1.22 -5.94
CA SER A 149 -7.62 0.90 -5.96
C SER A 149 -6.72 2.12 -6.22
N GLU A 150 -7.23 3.13 -6.94
CA GLU A 150 -6.52 4.37 -7.25
C GLU A 150 -6.54 5.39 -6.09
N MET A 151 -7.55 5.37 -5.21
CA MET A 151 -7.62 6.20 -3.99
C MET A 151 -6.73 5.66 -2.87
N VAL A 152 -6.50 4.35 -2.89
CA VAL A 152 -5.42 3.66 -2.17
C VAL A 152 -4.04 3.98 -2.80
N GLY A 153 -4.03 4.72 -3.93
CA GLY A 153 -2.86 5.27 -4.58
C GLY A 153 -2.32 6.54 -3.89
N LEU A 154 -1.00 6.73 -4.04
CA LEU A 154 -0.21 7.66 -3.24
C LEU A 154 -0.58 9.14 -3.36
N THR A 155 -1.12 9.58 -4.50
CA THR A 155 -1.57 10.97 -4.71
C THR A 155 -2.77 11.34 -3.83
N SER A 156 -3.59 10.37 -3.42
CA SER A 156 -4.72 10.60 -2.51
C SER A 156 -4.32 10.49 -1.04
N LEU A 157 -3.23 9.77 -0.74
CA LEU A 157 -2.67 9.60 0.62
C LEU A 157 -1.83 10.81 1.08
N TYR A 158 -1.30 11.60 0.14
CA TYR A 158 -0.51 12.80 0.42
C TYR A 158 -1.13 14.03 -0.29
N PRO A 159 -2.32 14.49 0.15
CA PRO A 159 -3.10 15.53 -0.53
C PRO A 159 -2.48 16.93 -0.44
N ASP A 160 -1.54 17.18 0.48
CA ASP A 160 -0.86 18.46 0.68
C ASP A 160 -0.01 18.90 -0.53
N GLU A 161 0.09 18.05 -1.55
CA GLU A 161 0.95 18.23 -2.71
C GLU A 161 0.20 18.63 -4.00
N ILE A 162 -1.13 18.85 -3.93
CA ILE A 162 -1.85 19.50 -5.04
C ILE A 162 -1.56 21.01 -4.98
N PRO A 163 -0.86 21.59 -5.97
CA PRO A 163 -0.55 23.01 -5.91
C PRO A 163 -1.81 23.83 -6.21
N TRP A 164 -2.39 24.43 -5.18
CA TRP A 164 -3.28 25.57 -5.30
C TRP A 164 -2.58 26.86 -4.83
N GLU A 165 -2.82 27.92 -5.57
CA GLU A 165 -2.38 29.27 -5.25
C GLU A 165 -3.52 30.01 -4.55
N TRP A 166 -3.36 30.36 -3.27
CA TRP A 166 -4.33 31.17 -2.55
C TRP A 166 -4.39 32.58 -3.14
N LEU A 167 -5.59 33.03 -3.52
CA LEU A 167 -5.80 34.39 -4.03
C LEU A 167 -6.19 35.29 -2.86
N GLY A 168 -5.18 35.74 -2.12
CA GLY A 168 -5.33 36.51 -0.88
C GLY A 168 -4.40 35.98 0.22
N PRO A 169 -4.54 36.46 1.47
CA PRO A 169 -3.88 35.82 2.58
C PRO A 169 -4.33 34.36 2.70
N PRO A 170 -3.43 33.41 3.01
CA PRO A 170 -3.81 32.02 3.21
C PRO A 170 -4.82 31.93 4.37
N PRO A 171 -5.87 31.11 4.23
CA PRO A 171 -6.89 30.99 5.27
C PRO A 171 -6.31 30.39 6.55
N VAL A 172 -6.88 30.79 7.69
CA VAL A 172 -6.51 30.23 8.99
C VAL A 172 -6.94 28.76 9.05
N THR A 173 -6.04 27.89 9.48
CA THR A 173 -6.33 26.48 9.71
C THR A 173 -6.65 26.20 11.17
N GLN A 174 -7.61 25.30 11.41
CA GLN A 174 -7.93 24.75 12.73
C GLN A 174 -8.12 23.23 12.62
N GLU A 175 -8.00 22.53 13.75
CA GLU A 175 -8.41 21.14 13.85
C GLU A 175 -9.79 21.04 14.50
N TRP A 176 -10.77 20.48 13.78
CA TRP A 176 -12.12 20.23 14.32
C TRP A 176 -12.33 18.74 14.52
N SER A 177 -13.02 18.40 15.61
CA SER A 177 -13.26 17.02 16.03
C SER A 177 -14.75 16.77 16.16
N LEU A 178 -15.37 16.22 15.12
CA LEU A 178 -16.83 15.99 15.04
C LEU A 178 -17.16 14.51 14.82
N SER A 179 -18.38 14.12 15.17
CA SER A 179 -18.86 12.76 14.94
C SER A 179 -19.07 12.50 13.45
N LEU A 180 -18.97 11.23 13.05
CA LEU A 180 -19.44 10.82 11.74
C LEU A 180 -20.94 10.99 11.63
N ALA A 181 -21.41 11.53 10.51
CA ALA A 181 -22.82 11.45 10.18
C ALA A 181 -23.23 9.96 10.07
N PRO A 182 -24.45 9.60 10.50
CA PRO A 182 -25.00 8.28 10.27
C PRO A 182 -24.95 7.93 8.78
N THR A 183 -24.55 6.70 8.45
CA THR A 183 -24.63 6.19 7.08
C THR A 183 -26.07 5.92 6.68
N THR A 184 -26.31 5.74 5.39
CA THR A 184 -27.61 5.27 4.85
C THR A 184 -28.01 3.90 5.41
N SER A 185 -27.03 3.06 5.79
CA SER A 185 -27.25 1.78 6.48
C SER A 185 -27.09 1.96 7.99
N SER A 186 -28.13 1.59 8.76
CA SER A 186 -28.14 1.63 10.23
C SER A 186 -27.26 0.56 10.87
N ASP A 187 -26.91 -0.48 10.12
CA ASP A 187 -26.32 -1.71 10.67
C ASP A 187 -24.79 -1.72 10.55
N TRP A 188 -24.20 -0.64 10.06
CA TRP A 188 -22.75 -0.47 9.95
C TRP A 188 -22.18 0.03 11.26
N TRP A 189 -21.08 -0.57 11.71
CA TRP A 189 -20.39 -0.12 12.90
C TRP A 189 -19.80 1.27 12.70
N ILE A 190 -20.08 2.19 13.62
CA ILE A 190 -19.57 3.57 13.59
C ILE A 190 -18.61 3.75 14.76
N PRO A 191 -17.41 4.33 14.55
CA PRO A 191 -16.52 4.66 15.65
C PRO A 191 -17.15 5.71 16.58
N ILE A 192 -17.03 5.48 17.89
CA ILE A 192 -17.54 6.39 18.93
C ILE A 192 -16.65 7.64 19.03
N THR A 193 -15.37 7.51 18.66
CA THR A 193 -14.41 8.61 18.70
C THR A 193 -14.66 9.57 17.54
N PRO A 194 -14.86 10.88 17.81
CA PRO A 194 -14.96 11.90 16.78
C PRO A 194 -13.73 11.92 15.86
N ILE A 195 -13.94 12.30 14.60
CA ILE A 195 -12.90 12.42 13.59
C ILE A 195 -12.33 13.83 13.61
N LYS A 196 -11.00 13.89 13.66
CA LYS A 196 -10.24 15.12 13.50
C LYS A 196 -10.04 15.43 12.02
N ARG A 197 -10.29 16.68 11.63
CA ARG A 197 -10.00 17.21 10.29
C ARG A 197 -9.32 18.56 10.39
N THR A 198 -8.40 18.82 9.47
CA THR A 198 -7.93 20.17 9.19
C THR A 198 -9.01 20.94 8.44
N VAL A 199 -9.32 22.12 8.95
CA VAL A 199 -10.40 22.98 8.48
C VAL A 199 -9.86 24.36 8.20
N PHE A 200 -10.16 24.89 7.01
CA PHE A 200 -9.97 26.30 6.71
C PHE A 200 -11.15 27.10 7.28
N VAL A 201 -10.88 28.05 8.17
CA VAL A 201 -11.89 28.83 8.88
C VAL A 201 -11.97 30.22 8.28
N ASP A 202 -12.81 30.36 7.25
CA ASP A 202 -13.15 31.64 6.65
C ASP A 202 -14.52 31.53 5.95
N ASN A 203 -15.31 32.61 6.01
CA ASN A 203 -16.59 32.70 5.31
C ASN A 203 -16.41 32.61 3.80
N GLN A 204 -15.23 32.99 3.29
CA GLN A 204 -14.93 32.89 1.87
C GLN A 204 -13.46 32.55 1.64
N ILE A 205 -13.20 31.46 0.93
CA ILE A 205 -11.85 31.11 0.47
C ILE A 205 -11.79 31.12 -1.05
N THR A 206 -10.71 31.66 -1.60
CA THR A 206 -10.49 31.72 -3.05
C THR A 206 -9.10 31.23 -3.38
N PHE A 207 -9.01 30.30 -4.33
CA PHE A 207 -7.76 29.74 -4.77
C PHE A 207 -7.80 29.43 -6.27
N ARG A 208 -6.61 29.33 -6.85
CA ARG A 208 -6.40 29.01 -8.26
C ARG A 208 -5.68 27.68 -8.36
N THR A 209 -6.16 26.80 -9.24
CA THR A 209 -5.50 25.52 -9.50
C THR A 209 -5.77 25.04 -10.93
N THR A 210 -4.94 24.13 -11.43
CA THR A 210 -5.11 23.50 -12.74
C THR A 210 -5.81 22.16 -12.55
N LEU A 211 -7.02 22.05 -13.11
CA LEU A 211 -7.83 20.85 -13.00
C LEU A 211 -7.22 19.73 -13.88
N PRO A 212 -7.05 18.50 -13.36
CA PRO A 212 -6.68 17.35 -14.18
C PRO A 212 -7.67 17.10 -15.33
N THR A 213 -7.23 16.41 -16.38
CA THR A 213 -8.05 16.09 -17.58
C THR A 213 -9.00 14.91 -17.40
N ASN A 214 -8.70 14.03 -16.44
CA ASN A 214 -9.58 12.92 -16.04
C ASN A 214 -10.71 13.44 -15.15
N PRO A 215 -11.83 12.72 -14.95
CA PRO A 215 -12.98 13.26 -14.22
C PRO A 215 -12.58 13.70 -12.81
N VAL A 216 -12.61 15.01 -12.57
CA VAL A 216 -12.22 15.63 -11.30
C VAL A 216 -13.45 16.04 -10.55
N VAL A 217 -13.45 15.71 -9.28
CA VAL A 217 -14.49 16.09 -8.33
C VAL A 217 -13.83 16.91 -7.24
N LEU A 218 -14.35 18.12 -7.01
CA LEU A 218 -13.99 18.89 -5.83
C LEU A 218 -14.72 18.26 -4.64
N SER A 219 -13.98 17.82 -3.64
CA SER A 219 -14.48 17.16 -2.44
C SER A 219 -14.06 17.95 -1.21
N PHE A 220 -14.99 18.16 -0.28
CA PHE A 220 -14.71 18.80 1.01
C PHE A 220 -15.79 18.43 2.03
N TRP A 221 -15.48 18.71 3.29
CA TRP A 221 -16.35 18.48 4.44
C TRP A 221 -16.82 19.81 5.01
N VAL A 222 -18.09 19.84 5.40
CA VAL A 222 -18.72 20.94 6.12
C VAL A 222 -19.41 20.36 7.36
N SER A 223 -19.82 21.21 8.28
CA SER A 223 -20.44 20.78 9.53
C SER A 223 -21.79 21.44 9.75
N ASP A 224 -22.71 20.72 10.37
CA ASP A 224 -23.95 21.29 10.89
C ASP A 224 -23.72 21.84 12.30
N TYR A 225 -23.71 23.16 12.46
CA TYR A 225 -23.69 23.80 13.78
C TYR A 225 -25.10 24.20 14.22
N ARG A 226 -25.32 24.26 15.54
CA ARG A 226 -26.65 24.49 16.12
C ARG A 226 -27.19 25.88 15.75
N ASN A 227 -28.52 25.94 15.59
CA ASN A 227 -29.37 27.15 15.55
C ASN A 227 -29.59 27.84 14.21
N GLU A 228 -28.97 27.43 13.11
CA GLU A 228 -29.28 28.01 11.79
C GLU A 228 -28.98 27.07 10.62
N THR A 229 -29.67 27.33 9.51
CA THR A 229 -29.41 26.67 8.23
C THR A 229 -28.25 27.39 7.54
N ALA A 230 -27.17 26.66 7.26
CA ALA A 230 -26.01 27.20 6.55
C ALA A 230 -26.12 26.94 5.04
N VAL A 231 -25.81 27.96 4.25
CA VAL A 231 -25.75 27.90 2.79
C VAL A 231 -24.29 27.95 2.37
N TYR A 232 -23.89 27.04 1.49
CA TYR A 232 -22.55 26.94 0.94
C TYR A 232 -22.63 27.08 -0.58
N ASN A 233 -21.79 27.96 -1.14
CA ASN A 233 -21.74 28.22 -2.56
C ASN A 233 -20.36 27.86 -3.11
N VAL A 234 -20.36 27.25 -4.29
CA VAL A 234 -19.16 26.95 -5.06
C VAL A 234 -19.26 27.70 -6.37
N THR A 235 -18.32 28.63 -6.55
CA THR A 235 -18.23 29.45 -7.76
C THR A 235 -16.92 29.15 -8.48
N LEU A 236 -16.97 29.07 -9.80
CA LEU A 236 -15.84 28.79 -10.67
C LEU A 236 -15.74 29.92 -11.69
N ASN A 237 -14.59 30.60 -11.76
CA ASN A 237 -14.37 31.73 -12.66
C ASN A 237 -15.49 32.81 -12.60
N LYS A 238 -16.03 33.04 -11.38
CA LYS A 238 -17.15 33.94 -11.05
C LYS A 238 -18.56 33.44 -11.45
N GLU A 239 -18.67 32.25 -12.01
CA GLU A 239 -19.96 31.60 -12.26
C GLU A 239 -20.36 30.72 -11.07
N LEU A 240 -21.60 30.82 -10.60
CA LEU A 240 -22.12 29.95 -9.54
C LEU A 240 -22.42 28.57 -10.11
N ILE A 241 -21.64 27.57 -9.70
CA ILE A 241 -21.77 26.19 -10.20
C ILE A 241 -22.72 25.38 -9.33
N ARG A 242 -22.64 25.55 -8.01
CA ARG A 242 -23.47 24.78 -7.07
C ARG A 242 -23.72 25.53 -5.76
N THR A 243 -24.91 25.33 -5.22
CA THR A 243 -25.31 25.76 -3.88
C THR A 243 -25.77 24.54 -3.09
N PHE A 244 -25.37 24.49 -1.83
CA PHE A 244 -25.73 23.45 -0.87
C PHE A 244 -26.33 24.10 0.36
N THR A 245 -27.20 23.35 1.03
CA THR A 245 -27.87 23.81 2.25
C THR A 245 -27.72 22.73 3.30
N ILE A 246 -27.09 23.09 4.42
CA ILE A 246 -26.88 22.20 5.57
C ILE A 246 -27.88 22.61 6.65
N PRO A 247 -28.81 21.73 7.03
CA PRO A 247 -29.76 22.02 8.09
C PRO A 247 -29.04 22.15 9.44
N PRO A 248 -29.63 22.83 10.44
CA PRO A 248 -29.07 22.89 11.78
C PRO A 248 -29.00 21.49 12.40
N ALA A 249 -27.94 21.23 13.18
CA ALA A 249 -27.79 19.95 13.87
C ALA A 249 -28.95 19.69 14.83
N ALA A 250 -29.50 18.47 14.78
CA ALA A 250 -30.57 18.05 15.70
C ALA A 250 -30.07 17.91 17.15
N ASP A 251 -28.89 17.30 17.35
CA ASP A 251 -28.32 17.03 18.68
C ASP A 251 -26.79 17.26 18.76
N ILE A 252 -26.02 16.47 18.01
CA ILE A 252 -24.55 16.46 18.00
C ILE A 252 -24.06 16.92 16.63
N PRO A 253 -23.19 17.94 16.56
CA PRO A 253 -22.57 18.37 15.30
C PRO A 253 -21.81 17.22 14.64
N SER A 254 -21.98 17.10 13.33
CA SER A 254 -21.48 16.01 12.51
C SER A 254 -20.84 16.52 11.23
N TRP A 255 -19.99 15.69 10.64
CA TRP A 255 -19.40 15.97 9.36
C TRP A 255 -20.35 15.60 8.22
N HIS A 256 -20.55 16.54 7.29
CA HIS A 256 -21.30 16.36 6.06
C HIS A 256 -20.36 16.45 4.86
N HIS A 257 -20.32 15.40 4.05
CA HIS A 257 -19.53 15.37 2.82
C HIS A 257 -20.23 16.15 1.72
N VAL A 258 -19.47 16.98 1.00
CA VAL A 258 -19.95 17.74 -0.15
C VAL A 258 -19.01 17.48 -1.33
N HIS A 259 -19.60 17.28 -2.49
CA HIS A 259 -18.84 17.13 -3.73
C HIS A 259 -19.46 17.90 -4.91
N VAL A 260 -18.59 18.40 -5.78
CA VAL A 260 -18.94 19.10 -7.02
C VAL A 260 -18.20 18.46 -8.18
N ASP A 261 -18.95 18.05 -9.20
CA ASP A 261 -18.37 17.54 -10.44
C ASP A 261 -17.75 18.70 -11.23
N MET A 262 -16.42 18.64 -11.42
CA MET A 262 -15.63 19.64 -12.14
C MET A 262 -15.19 19.16 -13.52
N SER A 263 -15.68 17.99 -13.97
CA SER A 263 -15.19 17.33 -15.19
C SER A 263 -15.32 18.19 -16.45
N SER A 264 -16.35 19.06 -16.52
CA SER A 264 -16.57 19.97 -17.66
C SER A 264 -15.45 21.01 -17.85
N TRP A 265 -14.58 21.20 -16.86
CA TRP A 265 -13.45 22.15 -16.88
C TRP A 265 -12.08 21.45 -16.79
N GLY A 266 -12.03 20.13 -17.00
CA GLY A 266 -10.80 19.36 -16.95
C GLY A 266 -9.71 19.90 -17.89
N GLY A 267 -8.47 19.90 -17.43
CA GLY A 267 -7.32 20.44 -18.15
C GLY A 267 -7.19 21.97 -18.14
N GLN A 268 -8.10 22.70 -17.50
CA GLN A 268 -8.08 24.16 -17.44
C GLN A 268 -7.61 24.66 -16.07
N THR A 269 -6.91 25.79 -16.05
CA THR A 269 -6.68 26.53 -14.82
C THR A 269 -7.93 27.32 -14.45
N ALA A 270 -8.47 27.10 -13.26
CA ALA A 270 -9.67 27.74 -12.79
C ALA A 270 -9.46 28.43 -11.45
N THR A 271 -10.18 29.54 -11.24
CA THR A 271 -10.32 30.20 -9.94
C THR A 271 -11.57 29.67 -9.27
N ILE A 272 -11.40 28.99 -8.13
CA ILE A 272 -12.49 28.44 -7.32
C ILE A 272 -12.67 29.36 -6.11
N THR A 273 -13.90 29.83 -5.90
CA THR A 273 -14.29 30.54 -4.68
C THR A 273 -15.39 29.75 -3.98
N LEU A 274 -15.11 29.40 -2.73
CA LEU A 274 -16.03 28.76 -1.81
C LEU A 274 -16.51 29.80 -0.81
N SER A 275 -17.82 29.96 -0.65
CA SER A 275 -18.39 30.91 0.31
C SER A 275 -19.54 30.33 1.12
N THR A 276 -19.69 30.79 2.35
CA THR A 276 -20.76 30.37 3.25
C THR A 276 -21.29 31.54 4.08
N ASN A 277 -22.55 31.45 4.49
CA ASN A 277 -23.17 32.36 5.46
C ASN A 277 -23.24 31.75 6.88
N SER A 278 -22.61 30.59 7.11
CA SER A 278 -22.54 29.95 8.42
C SER A 278 -21.88 30.88 9.45
N SER A 279 -22.43 30.97 10.66
CA SER A 279 -21.77 31.61 11.81
C SER A 279 -20.52 30.85 12.28
N GLN A 280 -20.34 29.60 11.87
CA GLN A 280 -19.14 28.80 12.07
C GLN A 280 -18.65 28.27 10.72
N PRO A 281 -17.97 29.11 9.93
CA PRO A 281 -17.49 28.72 8.62
C PRO A 281 -16.34 27.72 8.73
N GLY A 282 -16.39 26.65 7.94
CA GLY A 282 -15.35 25.64 7.93
C GLY A 282 -15.36 24.84 6.64
N TRP A 283 -14.18 24.69 6.04
CA TRP A 283 -13.93 23.87 4.86
C TRP A 283 -12.92 22.78 5.21
N GLY A 284 -13.41 21.59 5.55
CA GLY A 284 -12.62 20.46 6.00
C GLY A 284 -12.09 19.62 4.84
N GLU A 285 -10.81 19.23 4.92
CA GLU A 285 -10.13 18.34 3.95
C GLU A 285 -10.51 18.60 2.49
N LEU A 286 -10.32 19.85 2.03
CA LEU A 286 -10.52 20.24 0.64
C LEU A 286 -9.58 19.42 -0.25
N ARG A 287 -10.09 18.74 -1.29
CA ARG A 287 -9.32 17.89 -2.20
C ARG A 287 -9.92 17.86 -3.61
N LEU A 288 -9.07 17.59 -4.60
CA LEU A 288 -9.50 17.15 -5.94
C LEU A 288 -9.33 15.64 -6.01
N ILE A 289 -10.39 14.92 -6.33
CA ILE A 289 -10.43 13.46 -6.33
C ILE A 289 -10.98 12.92 -7.65
N ASP A 290 -10.69 11.65 -7.95
CA ASP A 290 -11.40 10.91 -8.99
C ASP A 290 -12.84 10.61 -8.55
N ARG A 291 -13.77 10.55 -9.50
CA ARG A 291 -15.19 10.25 -9.22
C ARG A 291 -15.39 8.91 -8.51
N THR A 292 -14.57 7.90 -8.81
CA THR A 292 -14.65 6.57 -8.20
C THR A 292 -14.41 6.61 -6.68
N ALA A 293 -13.72 7.63 -6.18
CA ALA A 293 -13.41 7.79 -4.75
C ALA A 293 -14.61 8.28 -3.91
N ILE A 294 -15.64 8.85 -4.54
CA ILE A 294 -16.79 9.45 -3.83
C ILE A 294 -17.46 8.43 -2.91
N ALA A 295 -17.67 7.19 -3.38
CA ALA A 295 -18.39 6.17 -2.63
C ALA A 295 -17.72 5.87 -1.27
N CYS A 296 -16.39 5.79 -1.25
CA CYS A 296 -15.62 5.65 0.00
C CYS A 296 -15.66 6.92 0.85
N ILE A 297 -15.37 8.08 0.26
CA ILE A 297 -15.20 9.34 1.02
C ILE A 297 -16.50 9.73 1.71
N GLN A 298 -17.63 9.60 1.02
CA GLN A 298 -18.93 9.98 1.56
C GLN A 298 -19.27 9.24 2.87
N VAL A 299 -18.77 8.02 3.04
CA VAL A 299 -18.98 7.20 4.25
C VAL A 299 -17.75 7.15 5.15
N ASP A 300 -16.70 7.92 4.84
CA ASP A 300 -15.43 7.94 5.55
C ASP A 300 -14.77 6.56 5.67
N CYS A 301 -14.75 5.81 4.57
CA CYS A 301 -14.38 4.40 4.60
C CYS A 301 -12.98 4.16 5.21
N LEU A 302 -11.96 4.93 4.80
CA LEU A 302 -10.59 4.76 5.33
C LEU A 302 -10.47 5.14 6.80
N GLN A 303 -11.20 6.16 7.25
CA GLN A 303 -11.17 6.55 8.66
C GLN A 303 -11.89 5.51 9.53
N ARG A 304 -12.97 4.91 9.03
CA ARG A 304 -13.63 3.76 9.67
C ARG A 304 -12.73 2.52 9.68
N ALA A 305 -11.97 2.29 8.61
CA ALA A 305 -10.98 1.21 8.56
C ALA A 305 -9.92 1.40 9.66
N THR A 306 -9.30 2.58 9.74
CA THR A 306 -8.31 2.91 10.78
C THR A 306 -8.90 2.78 12.18
N ALA A 307 -10.13 3.23 12.40
CA ALA A 307 -10.79 3.09 13.70
C ALA A 307 -11.09 1.63 14.06
N ALA A 308 -11.53 0.81 13.11
CA ALA A 308 -11.75 -0.62 13.31
C ALA A 308 -10.41 -1.33 13.65
N TRP A 309 -9.34 -1.06 12.90
CA TRP A 309 -8.00 -1.57 13.19
C TRP A 309 -7.51 -1.16 14.58
N ALA A 310 -7.73 0.09 14.98
CA ALA A 310 -7.36 0.56 16.32
C ALA A 310 -8.14 -0.16 17.44
N GLN A 311 -9.43 -0.49 17.25
CA GLN A 311 -10.18 -1.32 18.20
C GLN A 311 -9.60 -2.74 18.30
N GLY A 312 -9.12 -3.28 17.18
CA GLY A 312 -8.35 -4.53 17.14
C GLY A 312 -6.91 -4.42 17.66
N ARG A 313 -6.49 -3.25 18.14
CA ARG A 313 -5.11 -2.95 18.60
C ARG A 313 -4.03 -3.08 17.51
N PHE A 314 -4.41 -2.93 16.25
CA PHE A 314 -3.46 -2.81 15.15
C PHE A 314 -2.92 -1.40 15.05
N THR A 315 -1.62 -1.31 14.81
CA THR A 315 -0.90 -0.06 14.61
C THR A 315 -0.28 -0.03 13.22
N ALA A 316 0.12 1.15 12.76
CA ALA A 316 0.85 1.26 11.50
C ALA A 316 2.13 0.40 11.49
N THR A 317 2.81 0.25 12.64
CA THR A 317 4.01 -0.58 12.79
C THR A 317 3.73 -2.05 12.49
N ASP A 318 2.58 -2.59 12.92
CA ASP A 318 2.21 -3.98 12.64
C ASP A 318 2.08 -4.20 11.13
N PHE A 319 1.46 -3.27 10.43
CA PHE A 319 1.34 -3.31 8.97
C PHE A 319 2.70 -3.17 8.26
N LEU A 320 3.60 -2.31 8.75
CA LEU A 320 4.96 -2.20 8.20
C LEU A 320 5.75 -3.50 8.34
N GLN A 321 5.65 -4.18 9.49
CA GLN A 321 6.33 -5.45 9.73
C GLN A 321 5.84 -6.54 8.78
N THR A 322 4.52 -6.71 8.65
CA THR A 322 3.93 -7.70 7.73
C THR A 322 4.23 -7.36 6.27
N GLY A 323 4.20 -6.07 5.91
CA GLY A 323 4.60 -5.59 4.59
C GLY A 323 6.05 -5.94 4.26
N MET A 324 6.97 -5.83 5.22
CA MET A 324 8.37 -6.24 5.03
C MET A 324 8.58 -7.73 4.88
N VAL A 325 7.79 -8.56 5.58
CA VAL A 325 7.83 -10.02 5.39
C VAL A 325 7.47 -10.35 3.94
N SER A 326 6.36 -9.80 3.45
CA SER A 326 5.89 -9.97 2.07
C SER A 326 6.90 -9.44 1.05
N PHE A 327 7.49 -8.26 1.32
CA PHE A 327 8.49 -7.62 0.47
C PHE A 327 9.74 -8.49 0.30
N ARG A 328 10.26 -9.06 1.40
CA ARG A 328 11.44 -9.95 1.37
C ARG A 328 11.16 -11.25 0.62
N GLN A 329 9.91 -11.71 0.63
CA GLN A 329 9.45 -12.85 -0.16
C GLN A 329 9.18 -12.49 -1.64
N ARG A 330 9.44 -11.23 -2.05
CA ARG A 330 9.17 -10.68 -3.39
C ARG A 330 7.70 -10.69 -3.80
N GLN A 331 6.80 -10.76 -2.83
CA GLN A 331 5.35 -10.65 -3.03
C GLN A 331 4.96 -9.17 -3.01
N TYR A 332 5.41 -8.43 -4.03
CA TYR A 332 5.32 -6.98 -4.03
C TYR A 332 3.87 -6.46 -4.02
N ALA A 333 2.94 -7.17 -4.65
CA ALA A 333 1.52 -6.81 -4.62
C ALA A 333 0.94 -6.89 -3.18
N GLU A 334 1.32 -7.92 -2.41
CA GLU A 334 0.90 -8.07 -1.02
C GLU A 334 1.60 -7.06 -0.11
N ALA A 335 2.92 -6.90 -0.28
CA ALA A 335 3.70 -5.89 0.44
C ALA A 335 3.13 -4.48 0.24
N LEU A 336 2.72 -4.14 -0.99
CA LEU A 336 2.12 -2.86 -1.33
C LEU A 336 0.85 -2.59 -0.53
N ARG A 337 -0.06 -3.57 -0.44
CA ARG A 337 -1.29 -3.43 0.35
C ARG A 337 -1.01 -3.21 1.83
N TRP A 338 -0.07 -3.97 2.40
CA TRP A 338 0.35 -3.77 3.79
C TRP A 338 0.96 -2.40 4.04
N PHE A 339 1.85 -1.93 3.17
CA PHE A 339 2.39 -0.57 3.29
C PHE A 339 1.30 0.49 3.13
N THR A 340 0.32 0.29 2.26
CA THR A 340 -0.79 1.24 2.15
C THR A 340 -1.64 1.27 3.42
N ARG A 341 -1.93 0.13 4.06
CA ARG A 341 -2.61 0.11 5.37
C ARG A 341 -1.82 0.84 6.45
N ALA A 342 -0.49 0.73 6.42
CA ALA A 342 0.38 1.52 7.29
C ALA A 342 0.22 3.03 7.02
N ALA A 343 0.20 3.46 5.74
CA ALA A 343 -0.08 4.84 5.36
C ALA A 343 -1.45 5.33 5.84
N ILE A 344 -2.51 4.55 5.60
CA ILE A 344 -3.88 4.86 6.06
C ILE A 344 -3.93 4.99 7.59
N SER A 345 -3.08 4.24 8.29
CA SER A 345 -2.92 4.30 9.75
C SER A 345 -1.91 5.35 10.23
N GLY A 346 -1.43 6.24 9.33
CA GLY A 346 -0.62 7.40 9.66
C GLY A 346 0.91 7.23 9.56
N ALA A 347 1.43 6.10 9.05
CA ALA A 347 2.86 5.98 8.78
C ALA A 347 3.28 6.76 7.52
N ASP A 348 4.42 7.43 7.57
CA ASP A 348 5.06 7.93 6.35
C ASP A 348 5.75 6.77 5.63
N VAL A 349 5.22 6.37 4.49
CA VAL A 349 5.73 5.30 3.61
C VAL A 349 5.86 5.75 2.16
N ALA A 350 5.86 7.07 1.90
CA ALA A 350 5.70 7.62 0.54
C ALA A 350 6.66 6.98 -0.46
N SER A 351 7.96 7.01 -0.16
CA SER A 351 8.97 6.45 -1.07
C SER A 351 8.95 4.92 -1.10
N THR A 352 8.63 4.28 0.03
CA THR A 352 8.52 2.81 0.16
C THR A 352 7.45 2.24 -0.78
N VAL A 353 6.27 2.86 -0.82
CA VAL A 353 5.16 2.41 -1.66
C VAL A 353 5.48 2.65 -3.14
N TRP A 354 6.02 3.83 -3.51
CA TRP A 354 6.46 4.09 -4.89
C TRP A 354 7.53 3.11 -5.36
N TYR A 355 8.52 2.81 -4.51
CA TYR A 355 9.56 1.84 -4.84
C TYR A 355 9.02 0.42 -4.97
N THR A 356 8.08 0.04 -4.09
CA THR A 356 7.43 -1.28 -4.16
C THR A 356 6.60 -1.43 -5.43
N ARG A 357 5.90 -0.36 -5.85
CA ARG A 357 5.20 -0.30 -7.13
C ARG A 357 6.16 -0.43 -8.30
N TYR A 358 7.28 0.29 -8.29
CA TYR A 358 8.35 0.12 -9.29
C TYR A 358 8.83 -1.33 -9.39
N LEU A 359 9.04 -2.03 -8.27
CA LEU A 359 9.47 -3.43 -8.31
C LEU A 359 8.39 -4.38 -8.86
N MET A 360 7.12 -3.99 -8.78
CA MET A 360 5.99 -4.75 -9.31
C MET A 360 5.77 -4.50 -10.81
N THR A 361 5.88 -3.25 -11.27
CA THR A 361 5.52 -2.81 -12.64
C THR A 361 6.73 -2.62 -13.56
N ASN A 362 7.89 -2.35 -12.97
CA ASN A 362 9.12 -1.90 -13.65
C ASN A 362 8.96 -0.57 -14.44
N GLU A 363 7.96 0.24 -14.09
CA GLU A 363 7.75 1.58 -14.68
C GLU A 363 8.70 2.61 -14.09
N SER A 364 9.49 3.29 -14.93
CA SER A 364 10.53 4.23 -14.47
C SER A 364 9.99 5.42 -13.69
N ASP A 365 8.77 5.85 -14.01
CA ASP A 365 8.13 7.00 -13.36
C ASP A 365 7.88 6.72 -11.87
N ASP A 366 7.49 5.50 -11.52
CA ASP A 366 7.28 5.10 -10.13
C ASP A 366 8.60 5.17 -9.33
N LEU A 367 9.72 4.79 -9.95
CA LEU A 367 11.05 4.92 -9.33
C LEU A 367 11.47 6.38 -9.17
N ILE A 368 11.21 7.21 -10.19
CA ILE A 368 11.51 8.65 -10.14
C ILE A 368 10.73 9.32 -9.02
N GLN A 369 9.43 9.01 -8.89
CA GLN A 369 8.62 9.50 -7.78
C GLN A 369 9.24 9.08 -6.44
N SER A 370 9.56 7.80 -6.28
CA SER A 370 10.17 7.30 -5.04
C SER A 370 11.41 8.08 -4.59
N VAL A 371 12.35 8.36 -5.50
CA VAL A 371 13.57 9.13 -5.14
C VAL A 371 13.36 10.64 -5.09
N THR A 372 12.27 11.15 -5.68
CA THR A 372 11.89 12.57 -5.61
C THR A 372 11.27 12.90 -4.25
N PHE A 373 10.43 12.01 -3.73
CA PHE A 373 9.90 12.13 -2.37
C PHE A 373 10.99 11.97 -1.32
N ASP A 374 11.82 10.94 -1.44
CA ASP A 374 12.94 10.58 -0.56
C ASP A 374 12.64 10.60 0.97
N ARG A 375 11.37 10.40 1.33
CA ARG A 375 10.86 10.31 2.71
C ARG A 375 10.02 9.05 2.90
N GLY A 376 9.76 8.66 4.14
CA GLY A 376 8.97 7.46 4.43
C GLY A 376 9.60 6.18 3.90
N TRP A 377 10.93 6.05 4.01
CA TRP A 377 11.64 4.82 3.69
C TRP A 377 11.55 3.84 4.86
N ASN A 378 11.02 2.65 4.63
CA ASN A 378 10.89 1.64 5.67
C ASN A 378 12.25 0.98 6.03
N SER A 379 13.26 1.10 5.16
CA SER A 379 14.64 0.74 5.48
C SER A 379 15.65 1.51 4.62
N SER A 380 16.84 1.73 5.17
CA SER A 380 17.99 2.30 4.45
C SER A 380 18.36 1.47 3.22
N GLU A 381 18.21 0.15 3.29
CA GLU A 381 18.46 -0.76 2.18
C GLU A 381 17.56 -0.44 0.97
N MET A 382 16.25 -0.28 1.19
CA MET A 382 15.30 0.06 0.11
C MET A 382 15.64 1.41 -0.52
N ARG A 383 15.93 2.42 0.32
CA ARG A 383 16.32 3.75 -0.13
C ARG A 383 17.54 3.68 -1.05
N LEU A 384 18.63 3.07 -0.59
CA LEU A 384 19.88 3.01 -1.34
C LEU A 384 19.72 2.19 -2.63
N ARG A 385 18.95 1.09 -2.61
CA ARG A 385 18.65 0.31 -3.83
C ARG A 385 17.88 1.13 -4.86
N ALA A 386 16.90 1.92 -4.43
CA ALA A 386 16.14 2.80 -5.33
C ALA A 386 17.06 3.85 -5.97
N TRP A 387 17.86 4.55 -5.17
CA TRP A 387 18.81 5.56 -5.65
C TRP A 387 19.89 4.98 -6.58
N VAL A 388 20.43 3.80 -6.27
CA VAL A 388 21.37 3.08 -7.14
C VAL A 388 20.72 2.71 -8.48
N ARG A 389 19.46 2.25 -8.45
CA ARG A 389 18.72 1.90 -9.65
C ARG A 389 18.42 3.14 -10.50
N TRP A 390 17.98 4.23 -9.88
CA TRP A 390 17.75 5.51 -10.54
C TRP A 390 19.03 6.05 -11.20
N ALA A 391 20.15 6.02 -10.46
CA ALA A 391 21.45 6.41 -10.98
C ALA A 391 21.89 5.54 -12.16
N SER A 392 21.53 4.25 -12.18
CA SER A 392 21.80 3.37 -13.32
C SER A 392 21.07 3.83 -14.58
N ILE A 393 19.77 4.11 -14.47
CA ILE A 393 18.94 4.57 -15.60
C ILE A 393 19.48 5.89 -16.16
N LEU A 394 19.82 6.85 -15.28
CA LEU A 394 20.39 8.12 -15.72
C LEU A 394 21.78 7.99 -16.34
N HIS A 395 22.61 7.09 -15.81
CA HIS A 395 23.92 6.81 -16.37
C HIS A 395 23.81 6.23 -17.79
N ASP A 396 22.87 5.31 -18.02
CA ASP A 396 22.59 4.77 -19.37
C ASP A 396 22.09 5.86 -20.32
N ALA A 397 21.31 6.82 -19.80
CA ALA A 397 20.88 8.02 -20.51
C ALA A 397 21.96 9.12 -20.63
N GLN A 398 23.20 8.86 -20.17
CA GLN A 398 24.32 9.82 -20.19
C GLN A 398 24.08 11.12 -19.39
N ARG A 399 23.15 11.11 -18.42
CA ARG A 399 22.78 12.26 -17.56
C ARG A 399 23.63 12.33 -16.30
N PHE A 400 24.96 12.37 -16.45
CA PHE A 400 25.91 12.22 -15.33
C PHE A 400 25.86 13.32 -14.27
N ALA A 401 25.62 14.57 -14.66
CA ALA A 401 25.50 15.69 -13.72
C ALA A 401 24.30 15.52 -12.75
N GLU A 402 23.24 14.83 -13.18
CA GLU A 402 22.09 14.53 -12.32
C GLU A 402 22.39 13.37 -11.39
N VAL A 403 23.10 12.34 -11.87
CA VAL A 403 23.61 11.25 -11.02
C VAL A 403 24.50 11.82 -9.91
N GLU A 404 25.41 12.74 -10.24
CA GLU A 404 26.28 13.37 -9.25
C GLU A 404 25.47 14.10 -8.18
N ARG A 405 24.56 15.00 -8.57
CA ARG A 405 23.74 15.76 -7.62
C ARG A 405 22.90 14.84 -6.72
N GLY A 406 22.24 13.85 -7.31
CA GLY A 406 21.39 12.91 -6.57
C GLY A 406 22.18 12.04 -5.59
N LEU A 407 23.29 11.44 -6.02
CA LEU A 407 24.07 10.57 -5.15
C LEU A 407 24.84 11.34 -4.06
N ARG A 408 25.24 12.59 -4.31
CA ARG A 408 25.76 13.47 -3.24
C ARG A 408 24.69 13.76 -2.19
N HIS A 409 23.48 14.12 -2.59
CA HIS A 409 22.34 14.28 -1.67
C HIS A 409 22.11 13.04 -0.81
N VAL A 410 22.15 11.84 -1.40
CA VAL A 410 22.04 10.58 -0.66
C VAL A 410 23.13 10.44 0.39
N LEU A 411 24.40 10.70 0.04
CA LEU A 411 25.52 10.59 0.97
C LEU A 411 25.43 11.63 2.11
N ASP A 412 24.98 12.84 1.81
CA ASP A 412 24.85 13.93 2.79
C ASP A 412 23.70 13.68 3.79
N THR A 413 22.68 12.93 3.38
CA THR A 413 21.46 12.66 4.17
C THR A 413 21.39 11.24 4.73
N THR A 414 22.39 10.38 4.46
CA THR A 414 22.46 9.03 5.02
C THR A 414 23.37 9.02 6.24
N ALA A 415 22.85 8.58 7.39
CA ALA A 415 23.68 8.28 8.56
C ALA A 415 24.58 7.07 8.26
N GLN A 416 25.90 7.21 8.48
CA GLN A 416 26.90 6.18 8.13
C GLN A 416 27.13 5.12 9.22
N ASP A 417 26.20 5.01 10.19
CA ASP A 417 26.39 4.14 11.34
C ASP A 417 25.91 2.70 11.11
N ASP A 418 25.09 2.46 10.07
CA ASP A 418 24.55 1.14 9.74
C ASP A 418 25.45 0.39 8.73
N ARG A 419 26.30 -0.48 9.26
CA ARG A 419 27.19 -1.32 8.44
C ARG A 419 26.48 -2.37 7.59
N SER A 420 25.19 -2.67 7.85
CA SER A 420 24.45 -3.67 7.07
C SER A 420 24.24 -3.25 5.61
N VAL A 421 24.36 -1.95 5.33
CA VAL A 421 24.21 -1.36 4.00
C VAL A 421 25.54 -0.93 3.35
N ASP A 422 26.69 -1.25 3.95
CA ASP A 422 28.02 -0.87 3.42
C ASP A 422 28.23 -1.30 1.96
N TRP A 423 27.72 -2.47 1.58
CA TRP A 423 27.82 -2.97 0.21
C TRP A 423 26.99 -2.13 -0.79
N LEU A 424 25.89 -1.52 -0.35
CA LEU A 424 25.10 -0.57 -1.16
C LEU A 424 25.73 0.81 -1.16
N LEU A 425 26.27 1.27 -0.02
CA LEU A 425 27.03 2.51 0.04
C LEU A 425 28.25 2.42 -0.90
N SER A 426 28.96 1.30 -0.91
CA SER A 426 30.03 1.02 -1.89
C SER A 426 29.56 1.26 -3.32
N GLU A 427 28.36 0.79 -3.67
CA GLU A 427 27.77 0.98 -5.00
C GLU A 427 27.40 2.45 -5.29
N VAL A 428 26.90 3.19 -4.29
CA VAL A 428 26.66 4.64 -4.38
C VAL A 428 27.97 5.39 -4.64
N TYR A 429 28.99 5.16 -3.80
CA TYR A 429 30.32 5.77 -3.94
C TYR A 429 30.94 5.44 -5.29
N ARG A 430 30.86 4.18 -5.73
CA ARG A 430 31.38 3.74 -7.03
C ARG A 430 30.71 4.47 -8.18
N ARG A 431 29.38 4.58 -8.17
CA ARG A 431 28.63 5.27 -9.24
C ARG A 431 28.88 6.76 -9.27
N LEU A 432 28.99 7.41 -8.11
CA LEU A 432 29.38 8.81 -8.02
C LEU A 432 30.79 9.03 -8.58
N GLY A 433 31.75 8.16 -8.23
CA GLY A 433 33.10 8.20 -8.80
C GLY A 433 33.10 8.06 -10.32
N VAL A 434 32.32 7.12 -10.88
CA VAL A 434 32.19 6.96 -12.34
C VAL A 434 31.55 8.19 -12.99
N ALA A 435 30.48 8.74 -12.40
CA ALA A 435 29.80 9.93 -12.93
C ALA A 435 30.75 11.15 -12.97
N LEU A 436 31.62 11.30 -11.96
CA LEU A 436 32.66 12.35 -11.94
C LEU A 436 33.75 12.10 -12.98
N TRP A 437 34.22 10.85 -13.11
CA TRP A 437 35.25 10.49 -14.06
C TRP A 437 34.83 10.72 -15.52
N VAL A 438 33.60 10.33 -15.89
CA VAL A 438 33.07 10.56 -17.25
C VAL A 438 32.89 12.06 -17.56
N GLN A 439 32.75 12.90 -16.53
CA GLN A 439 32.74 14.36 -16.65
C GLN A 439 34.16 14.97 -16.67
N ASP A 440 35.20 14.17 -16.95
CA ASP A 440 36.61 14.57 -17.03
C ASP A 440 37.18 15.13 -15.71
N ARG A 441 36.66 14.64 -14.57
CA ARG A 441 37.09 15.03 -13.22
C ARG A 441 37.66 13.86 -12.41
N PRO A 442 38.70 13.14 -12.91
CA PRO A 442 39.22 11.94 -12.25
C PRO A 442 39.83 12.20 -10.86
N GLY A 443 40.42 13.38 -10.63
CA GLY A 443 40.98 13.74 -9.32
C GLY A 443 39.92 13.86 -8.23
N GLU A 444 38.74 14.40 -8.56
CA GLU A 444 37.61 14.44 -7.63
C GLU A 444 36.92 13.08 -7.48
N ALA A 445 36.94 12.25 -8.53
CA ALA A 445 36.37 10.91 -8.52
C ALA A 445 37.14 9.92 -7.63
N LEU A 446 38.47 10.06 -7.56
CA LEU A 446 39.37 9.13 -6.87
C LEU A 446 38.99 8.83 -5.41
N PRO A 447 38.75 9.83 -4.52
CA PRO A 447 38.37 9.55 -3.14
C PRO A 447 37.06 8.75 -3.02
N PHE A 448 36.09 8.97 -3.91
CA PHE A 448 34.85 8.19 -3.91
C PHE A 448 35.10 6.74 -4.37
N ALA A 449 35.94 6.54 -5.39
CA ALA A 449 36.29 5.21 -5.85
C ALA A 449 37.09 4.42 -4.80
N MET A 450 37.99 5.09 -4.07
CA MET A 450 38.70 4.49 -2.92
C MET A 450 37.72 4.09 -1.82
N LYS A 451 36.80 4.98 -1.44
CA LYS A 451 35.79 4.69 -0.42
C LYS A 451 34.89 3.53 -0.82
N ALA A 452 34.56 3.39 -2.11
CA ALA A 452 33.80 2.26 -2.61
C ALA A 452 34.50 0.91 -2.35
N VAL A 453 35.82 0.84 -2.56
CA VAL A 453 36.62 -0.36 -2.26
C VAL A 453 36.76 -0.58 -0.76
N GLU A 454 36.92 0.48 0.03
CA GLU A 454 37.01 0.40 1.50
C GLU A 454 35.74 -0.21 2.11
N LEU A 455 34.56 0.22 1.64
CA LEU A 455 33.27 -0.26 2.14
C LEU A 455 32.94 -1.68 1.68
N ASN A 456 33.46 -2.12 0.53
CA ASN A 456 33.25 -3.47 0.02
C ASN A 456 34.44 -3.94 -0.82
N ASP A 457 35.40 -4.55 -0.14
CA ASP A 457 36.63 -5.08 -0.75
C ASP A 457 36.38 -6.33 -1.62
N ARG A 458 35.18 -6.90 -1.57
CA ARG A 458 34.73 -8.03 -2.40
C ARG A 458 34.00 -7.59 -3.67
N SER A 459 33.79 -6.28 -3.87
CA SER A 459 33.14 -5.76 -5.08
C SER A 459 34.12 -5.72 -6.26
N VAL A 460 33.93 -6.63 -7.22
CA VAL A 460 34.68 -6.69 -8.48
C VAL A 460 34.63 -5.34 -9.20
N TRP A 461 33.44 -4.76 -9.33
CA TRP A 461 33.26 -3.49 -10.03
C TRP A 461 33.84 -2.30 -9.28
N ALA A 462 33.89 -2.32 -7.93
CA ALA A 462 34.55 -1.26 -7.18
C ALA A 462 36.05 -1.24 -7.50
N HIS A 463 36.71 -2.41 -7.49
CA HIS A 463 38.13 -2.52 -7.86
C HIS A 463 38.41 -2.10 -9.30
N ILE A 464 37.55 -2.50 -10.25
CA ILE A 464 37.69 -2.10 -11.67
C ILE A 464 37.59 -0.57 -11.80
N HIS A 465 36.55 0.06 -11.25
CA HIS A 465 36.40 1.51 -11.39
C HIS A 465 37.46 2.27 -10.60
N TYR A 466 37.86 1.79 -9.43
CA TYR A 466 38.99 2.34 -8.69
C TYR A 466 40.28 2.33 -9.51
N GLY A 467 40.66 1.19 -10.10
CA GLY A 467 41.86 1.12 -10.93
C GLY A 467 41.79 2.06 -12.14
N LYS A 468 40.66 2.10 -12.85
CA LYS A 468 40.49 3.00 -14.00
C LYS A 468 40.58 4.48 -13.60
N ILE A 469 39.86 4.88 -12.55
CA ILE A 469 39.85 6.26 -12.06
C ILE A 469 41.23 6.65 -11.53
N LEU A 470 41.92 5.75 -10.83
CA LEU A 470 43.29 5.95 -10.35
C LEU A 470 44.24 6.23 -11.51
N TYR A 471 44.21 5.41 -12.57
CA TYR A 471 45.05 5.62 -13.75
C TYR A 471 44.82 6.98 -14.41
N PHE A 472 43.57 7.42 -14.52
CA PHE A 472 43.24 8.73 -15.09
C PHE A 472 43.58 9.90 -14.17
N SER A 473 43.53 9.70 -12.85
CA SER A 473 43.91 10.71 -11.87
C SER A 473 45.43 10.86 -11.77
N ASP A 474 46.17 9.75 -11.86
CA ASP A 474 47.63 9.70 -11.77
C ASP A 474 48.18 8.48 -12.51
N PRO A 475 48.57 8.63 -13.79
CA PRO A 475 49.16 7.55 -14.58
C PRO A 475 50.45 6.98 -13.97
N GLY A 476 51.13 7.71 -13.08
CA GLY A 476 52.31 7.23 -12.35
C GLY A 476 52.00 6.08 -11.39
N GLN A 477 50.72 5.91 -10.99
CA GLN A 477 50.26 4.84 -10.10
C GLN A 477 49.76 3.60 -10.85
N VAL A 478 50.32 3.34 -12.03
CA VAL A 478 49.95 2.19 -12.88
C VAL A 478 50.08 0.84 -12.17
N HIS A 479 51.07 0.66 -11.28
CA HIS A 479 51.21 -0.58 -10.52
C HIS A 479 50.05 -0.82 -9.55
N GLN A 480 49.55 0.22 -8.89
CA GLN A 480 48.37 0.10 -8.04
C GLN A 480 47.11 -0.15 -8.86
N THR A 481 47.02 0.45 -10.05
CA THR A 481 45.95 0.14 -11.02
C THR A 481 45.94 -1.34 -11.38
N GLU A 482 47.09 -1.91 -11.72
CA GLU A 482 47.25 -3.33 -12.03
C GLU A 482 46.92 -4.22 -10.82
N GLN A 483 47.27 -3.81 -9.60
CA GLN A 483 46.89 -4.52 -8.37
C GLN A 483 45.37 -4.54 -8.17
N ALA A 484 44.68 -3.41 -8.39
CA ALA A 484 43.22 -3.36 -8.32
C ALA A 484 42.57 -4.28 -9.36
N PHE A 485 43.07 -4.26 -10.60
CA PHE A 485 42.61 -5.17 -11.66
C PHE A 485 42.88 -6.64 -11.33
N ALA A 486 44.04 -6.97 -10.80
CA ALA A 486 44.36 -8.33 -10.35
C ALA A 486 43.44 -8.77 -9.21
N LYS A 487 43.12 -7.87 -8.26
CA LYS A 487 42.15 -8.14 -7.20
C LYS A 487 40.75 -8.39 -7.75
N ALA A 488 40.30 -7.60 -8.72
CA ALA A 488 39.01 -7.81 -9.40
C ALA A 488 38.95 -9.19 -10.07
N LEU A 489 39.99 -9.58 -10.81
CA LEU A 489 40.10 -10.89 -11.46
C LEU A 489 40.20 -12.06 -10.48
N ALA A 490 40.82 -11.87 -9.32
CA ALA A 490 40.86 -12.86 -8.25
C ALA A 490 39.49 -13.09 -7.60
N LEU A 491 38.62 -12.07 -7.59
CA LEU A 491 37.24 -12.16 -7.10
C LEU A 491 36.29 -12.78 -8.13
N ASP A 492 36.45 -12.43 -9.41
CA ASP A 492 35.66 -12.95 -10.53
C ASP A 492 36.50 -12.95 -11.83
N SER A 493 36.77 -14.15 -12.36
CA SER A 493 37.59 -14.36 -13.56
C SER A 493 36.76 -14.71 -14.80
N ARG A 494 35.47 -14.36 -14.83
CA ARG A 494 34.63 -14.61 -16.03
C ARG A 494 35.10 -13.78 -17.23
N PRO A 495 34.88 -14.26 -18.48
CA PRO A 495 35.39 -13.60 -19.69
C PRO A 495 35.07 -12.11 -19.81
N GLN A 496 33.88 -11.67 -19.37
CA GLN A 496 33.51 -10.26 -19.46
C GLN A 496 34.40 -9.34 -18.62
N ILE A 497 34.97 -9.82 -17.51
CA ILE A 497 35.88 -9.03 -16.68
C ILE A 497 37.21 -8.85 -17.42
N TRP A 498 37.74 -9.93 -18.01
CA TRP A 498 38.94 -9.87 -18.84
C TRP A 498 38.78 -8.92 -20.03
N LEU A 499 37.70 -9.08 -20.80
CA LEU A 499 37.37 -8.22 -21.94
C LEU A 499 37.32 -6.74 -21.53
N ASN A 500 36.70 -6.44 -20.38
CA ASN A 500 36.59 -5.08 -19.87
C ASN A 500 37.95 -4.43 -19.55
N LEU A 501 38.86 -5.20 -18.96
CA LEU A 501 40.19 -4.74 -18.56
C LEU A 501 41.17 -4.66 -19.75
N ILE A 502 41.14 -5.64 -20.65
CA ILE A 502 41.92 -5.64 -21.89
C ILE A 502 41.49 -4.46 -22.76
N GLY A 503 40.17 -4.29 -22.96
CA GLY A 503 39.61 -3.17 -23.73
C GLY A 503 39.98 -1.82 -23.14
N PHE A 504 40.03 -1.69 -21.81
CA PHE A 504 40.51 -0.47 -21.15
C PHE A 504 41.97 -0.16 -21.53
N TRP A 505 42.89 -1.11 -21.40
CA TRP A 505 44.30 -0.87 -21.74
C TRP A 505 44.51 -0.55 -23.22
N LYS A 506 43.76 -1.21 -24.12
CA LYS A 506 43.77 -0.86 -25.55
C LYS A 506 43.29 0.56 -25.79
N TRP A 507 42.20 0.95 -25.14
CA TRP A 507 41.62 2.28 -25.29
C TRP A 507 42.57 3.39 -24.79
N VAL A 508 43.27 3.18 -23.67
CA VAL A 508 44.31 4.11 -23.18
C VAL A 508 45.66 3.97 -23.91
N LYS A 509 45.73 3.14 -24.96
CA LYS A 509 46.90 2.89 -25.81
C LYS A 509 48.10 2.22 -25.12
N GLU A 510 47.85 1.56 -24.00
CA GLU A 510 48.81 0.74 -23.24
C GLU A 510 48.86 -0.70 -23.79
N SER A 511 49.36 -0.82 -25.03
CA SER A 511 49.25 -2.07 -25.81
C SER A 511 49.98 -3.26 -25.17
N GLU A 512 51.13 -3.03 -24.52
CA GLU A 512 51.89 -4.10 -23.86
C GLU A 512 51.11 -4.73 -22.70
N ARG A 513 50.38 -3.91 -21.93
CA ARG A 513 49.54 -4.36 -20.81
C ARG A 513 48.32 -5.12 -21.29
N ALA A 514 47.69 -4.65 -22.36
CA ALA A 514 46.60 -5.37 -23.01
C ALA A 514 47.06 -6.78 -23.46
N ILE A 515 48.21 -6.87 -24.15
CA ILE A 515 48.79 -8.14 -24.60
C ILE A 515 49.14 -9.05 -23.41
N ALA A 516 49.68 -8.48 -22.33
CA ALA A 516 50.01 -9.24 -21.12
C ALA A 516 48.76 -9.88 -20.50
N LEU A 517 47.66 -9.14 -20.36
CA LEU A 517 46.38 -9.67 -19.88
C LEU A 517 45.80 -10.71 -20.84
N CYS A 518 45.87 -10.51 -22.15
CA CYS A 518 45.47 -11.51 -23.14
C CYS A 518 46.21 -12.84 -22.95
N ARG A 519 47.54 -12.80 -22.81
CA ARG A 519 48.35 -14.00 -22.53
C ARG A 519 48.01 -14.63 -21.19
N GLN A 520 47.64 -13.84 -20.19
CA GLN A 520 47.24 -14.36 -18.88
C GLN A 520 45.88 -15.07 -18.95
N ALA A 521 44.89 -14.47 -19.62
CA ALA A 521 43.57 -15.06 -19.83
C ALA A 521 43.62 -16.34 -20.68
N GLN A 522 44.43 -16.37 -21.74
CA GLN A 522 44.66 -17.58 -22.54
C GLN A 522 45.26 -18.72 -21.71
N ARG A 523 46.18 -18.42 -20.79
CA ARG A 523 46.73 -19.40 -19.85
C ARG A 523 45.69 -19.94 -18.85
N GLN A 524 44.61 -19.19 -18.62
CA GLN A 524 43.46 -19.65 -17.83
C GLN A 524 42.39 -20.37 -18.68
N GLY A 525 42.67 -20.63 -19.96
CA GLY A 525 41.78 -21.38 -20.85
C GLY A 525 40.72 -20.54 -21.57
N LEU A 526 40.77 -19.21 -21.49
CA LEU A 526 39.73 -18.31 -22.05
C LEU A 526 40.05 -17.84 -23.48
N SER A 527 40.73 -18.67 -24.27
CA SER A 527 41.32 -18.25 -25.56
C SER A 527 40.30 -17.88 -26.63
N GLU A 528 39.14 -18.54 -26.65
CA GLU A 528 38.09 -18.30 -27.65
C GLU A 528 37.21 -17.10 -27.27
N GLU A 529 36.90 -16.95 -25.99
CA GLU A 529 35.97 -15.96 -25.46
C GLU A 529 36.52 -14.54 -25.48
N ILE A 530 37.85 -14.38 -25.38
CA ILE A 530 38.51 -13.06 -25.37
C ILE A 530 39.07 -12.65 -26.74
N GLN A 531 38.88 -13.49 -27.76
CA GLN A 531 39.58 -13.35 -29.04
C GLN A 531 39.29 -12.02 -29.74
N SER A 532 38.12 -11.41 -29.50
CA SER A 532 37.74 -10.11 -30.06
C SER A 532 38.65 -8.97 -29.59
N GLU A 533 39.11 -9.03 -28.34
CA GLU A 533 39.97 -7.98 -27.76
C GLU A 533 41.45 -8.30 -27.86
N CYS A 534 41.81 -9.57 -28.08
CA CYS A 534 43.21 -10.03 -28.14
C CYS A 534 43.79 -10.18 -29.56
N LYS A 535 43.01 -9.81 -30.58
CA LYS A 535 43.50 -9.50 -31.93
C LYS A 535 43.95 -8.04 -31.98
#